data_AF-A0A3A1XIW4-F1
#
_entry.id   AF-A0A3A1XIW4-F1
#
_cell.length_a   1.000
_cell.length_b   1.000
_cell.length_c   1.000
_cell.angle_alpha   90.00
_cell.angle_beta   90.00
_cell.angle_gamma   90.00
#
_symmetry.space_group_name_H-M   'P 1'
#
loop_
_entity.id
_entity.type
_entity.pdbx_description
1 polymer ?
#
loop_
_entity_poly.entity_id
_entity_poly.type
_entity_poly.pdbx_seq_one_letter_code
_entity_poly.pdbx_strand_id
1 'polypeptide(L)'
;SWGRVLILALFAFLVTLWNPWSKLWKIKLNTHSLIQRCCFAASLLPFIAVGLITIFWNLRNATPMHFYTNGNYAYDFDQYAHTADALLKGQVHLNLPVPNELEHLQNPYDPTARNNLLNHSVQHMYWDYAYYKGHWYSYFGVLPAILLFLPYRIISRLWTPEGSMLPTTVATIIFLIGFLIAGSLLVIRIIEQTSKKVSLGTTSIVLTLFFITSNTVYLWFRTSFYSVPMAASLFFTSLGLWCYLGFNRTHSLLNIVLGSFFIALNLGCRPTFSIAVLFALPAIYSHIEKDLPNILRNWKQVSSWYKPFKYFAAWIL
;
A
#
# COMPACT_ATOMS: atom_id res chain seq x y z
N SER A 1 11.37 17.03 -29.65
CA SER A 1 11.62 18.36 -29.06
C SER A 1 12.91 18.32 -28.26
N TRP A 2 13.65 19.43 -28.19
CA TRP A 2 14.89 19.55 -27.41
C TRP A 2 14.72 19.21 -25.91
N GLY A 3 13.53 19.43 -25.35
CA GLY A 3 13.22 19.03 -23.97
C GLY A 3 13.33 17.51 -23.72
N ARG A 4 12.89 16.67 -24.66
CA ARG A 4 13.05 15.21 -24.55
C ARG A 4 14.52 14.78 -24.59
N VAL A 5 15.31 15.44 -25.46
CA VAL A 5 16.75 15.19 -25.57
C VAL A 5 17.44 15.54 -24.25
N LEU A 6 17.09 16.67 -23.65
CA LEU A 6 17.65 17.08 -22.36
C LEU A 6 17.30 16.10 -21.22
N ILE A 7 16.06 15.61 -21.17
CA ILE A 7 15.65 14.58 -20.20
C ILE A 7 16.44 13.27 -20.40
N LEU A 8 16.60 12.82 -21.65
CA LEU A 8 17.38 11.62 -21.96
C LEU A 8 18.86 11.81 -21.62
N ALA A 9 19.43 12.98 -21.88
CA ALA A 9 20.81 13.30 -21.52
C ALA A 9 21.02 13.32 -19.99
N LEU A 10 20.07 13.90 -19.23
CA LEU A 10 20.07 13.85 -17.77
C LEU A 10 19.98 12.40 -17.25
N PHE A 11 19.08 11.60 -17.82
CA PHE A 11 18.94 10.19 -17.44
C PHE A 11 20.22 9.40 -17.76
N ALA A 12 20.79 9.57 -18.95
CA ALA A 12 22.05 8.94 -19.32
C ALA A 12 23.18 9.35 -18.37
N PHE A 13 23.27 10.63 -18.01
CA PHE A 13 24.22 11.12 -17.00
C PHE A 13 24.02 10.46 -15.63
N LEU A 14 22.78 10.34 -15.15
CA LEU A 14 22.51 9.65 -13.89
C LEU A 14 22.93 8.17 -13.94
N VAL A 15 22.72 7.49 -15.08
CA VAL A 15 23.17 6.12 -15.28
C VAL A 15 24.71 6.02 -15.31
N THR A 16 25.42 7.00 -15.90
CA THR A 16 26.89 6.97 -15.89
C THR A 16 27.49 7.13 -14.49
N LEU A 17 26.75 7.69 -13.52
CA LEU A 17 27.17 7.70 -12.10
C LEU A 17 27.28 6.30 -11.50
N TRP A 18 26.69 5.27 -12.11
CA TRP A 18 26.87 3.88 -11.72
C TRP A 18 28.10 3.21 -12.34
N ASN A 19 28.85 3.88 -13.23
CA ASN A 19 30.10 3.30 -13.75
C ASN A 19 31.13 3.07 -12.62
N PRO A 20 31.98 2.02 -12.71
CA PRO A 20 32.96 1.68 -11.66
C PRO A 20 33.92 2.82 -11.29
N TRP A 21 34.15 3.77 -12.20
CA TRP A 21 35.00 4.94 -11.98
C TRP A 21 34.37 5.98 -11.04
N SER A 22 33.06 5.91 -10.82
CA SER A 22 32.33 6.84 -9.96
C SER A 22 32.77 6.75 -8.50
N LYS A 23 32.81 7.91 -7.82
CA LYS A 23 33.10 7.98 -6.38
C LYS A 23 32.08 7.22 -5.53
N LEU A 24 30.87 6.96 -6.04
CA LEU A 24 29.83 6.21 -5.33
C LEU A 24 30.29 4.80 -4.92
N TRP A 25 31.18 4.18 -5.69
CA TRP A 25 31.74 2.85 -5.36
C TRP A 25 32.78 2.88 -4.23
N LYS A 26 33.37 4.05 -3.96
CA LYS A 26 34.40 4.23 -2.92
C LYS A 26 33.79 4.63 -1.57
N ILE A 27 32.59 5.21 -1.58
CA ILE A 27 31.90 5.65 -0.36
C ILE A 27 31.06 4.48 0.18
N LYS A 28 31.33 4.06 1.42
CA LYS A 28 30.53 3.04 2.11
C LYS A 28 29.22 3.63 2.62
N LEU A 29 28.16 2.80 2.59
CA LEU A 29 26.89 3.13 3.24
C LEU A 29 27.11 3.34 4.74
N ASN A 30 26.68 4.49 5.24
CA ASN A 30 26.69 4.84 6.66
C ASN A 30 25.38 5.57 7.00
N THR A 31 24.44 4.82 7.57
CA THR A 31 23.10 5.34 7.95
C THR A 31 23.12 6.30 9.12
N HIS A 32 24.22 6.39 9.87
CA HIS A 32 24.42 7.39 10.91
C HIS A 32 24.93 8.73 10.37
N SER A 33 25.43 8.77 9.13
CA SER A 33 25.92 10.02 8.51
C SER A 33 24.77 10.94 8.13
N LEU A 34 24.75 12.14 8.72
CA LEU A 34 23.78 13.18 8.37
C LEU A 34 23.85 13.55 6.88
N ILE A 35 25.05 13.64 6.32
CA ILE A 35 25.26 13.97 4.90
C ILE A 35 24.61 12.91 4.02
N GLN A 36 24.84 11.62 4.28
CA GLN A 36 24.22 10.56 3.48
C GLN A 36 22.70 10.53 3.61
N ARG A 37 22.17 10.80 4.81
CA ARG A 37 20.72 10.91 5.04
C ARG A 37 20.11 12.09 4.27
N CYS A 38 20.78 13.24 4.25
CA CYS A 38 20.36 14.39 3.45
C CYS A 38 20.44 14.09 1.95
N CYS A 39 21.51 13.45 1.47
CA CYS A 39 21.63 13.03 0.07
C CYS A 39 20.53 12.02 -0.32
N PHE A 40 20.23 11.07 0.56
CA PHE A 40 19.13 10.13 0.36
C PHE A 40 17.78 10.84 0.29
N ALA A 41 17.47 11.73 1.24
CA ALA A 41 16.26 12.54 1.20
C ALA A 41 16.18 13.36 -0.09
N ALA A 42 17.28 14.01 -0.48
CA ALA A 42 17.39 14.76 -1.72
C ALA A 42 17.15 13.88 -2.97
N SER A 43 17.59 12.62 -2.97
CA SER A 43 17.34 11.70 -4.09
C SER A 43 15.86 11.30 -4.23
N LEU A 44 15.07 11.37 -3.16
CA LEU A 44 13.63 11.10 -3.21
C LEU A 44 12.81 12.33 -3.64
N LEU A 45 13.32 13.54 -3.42
CA LEU A 45 12.59 14.79 -3.67
C LEU A 45 12.00 14.91 -5.08
N PRO A 46 12.68 14.54 -6.19
CA PRO A 46 12.09 14.65 -7.52
C PRO A 46 10.81 13.80 -7.67
N PHE A 47 10.80 12.59 -7.13
CA PHE A 47 9.64 11.70 -7.17
C PHE A 47 8.51 12.21 -6.30
N ILE A 48 8.84 12.71 -5.10
CA ILE A 48 7.86 13.32 -4.19
C ILE A 48 7.25 14.58 -4.84
N ALA A 49 8.08 15.43 -5.47
CA ALA A 49 7.62 16.63 -6.15
C ALA A 49 6.65 16.30 -7.30
N VAL A 50 6.99 15.32 -8.14
CA VAL A 50 6.09 14.83 -9.20
C VAL A 50 4.78 14.29 -8.60
N GLY A 51 4.87 13.53 -7.50
CA GLY A 51 3.70 13.05 -6.77
C GLY A 51 2.82 14.18 -6.25
N LEU A 52 3.39 15.19 -5.61
CA LEU A 52 2.67 16.36 -5.09
C LEU A 52 2.04 17.19 -6.21
N ILE A 53 2.73 17.39 -7.32
CA ILE A 53 2.18 18.05 -8.52
C ILE A 53 0.97 17.25 -9.03
N THR A 54 1.09 15.93 -9.11
CA THR A 54 0.00 15.04 -9.54
C THR A 54 -1.20 15.11 -8.59
N ILE A 55 -0.94 15.12 -7.28
CA ILE A 55 -1.97 15.29 -6.25
C ILE A 55 -2.70 16.62 -6.44
N PHE A 56 -1.97 17.73 -6.51
CA PHE A 56 -2.56 19.06 -6.65
C PHE A 56 -3.37 19.18 -7.95
N TRP A 57 -2.84 18.64 -9.05
CA TRP A 57 -3.54 18.61 -10.33
C TRP A 57 -4.87 17.84 -10.24
N ASN A 58 -4.88 16.66 -9.60
CA ASN A 58 -6.09 15.84 -9.48
C ASN A 58 -7.10 16.45 -8.50
N LEU A 59 -6.64 17.05 -7.39
CA LEU A 59 -7.55 17.75 -6.47
C LEU A 59 -8.29 18.90 -7.14
N ARG A 60 -7.67 19.56 -8.14
CA ARG A 60 -8.28 20.68 -8.86
C ARG A 60 -9.12 20.26 -10.07
N ASN A 61 -8.68 19.22 -10.78
CA ASN A 61 -9.19 18.93 -12.13
C ASN A 61 -9.86 17.57 -12.27
N ALA A 62 -9.85 16.72 -11.24
CA ALA A 62 -10.49 15.40 -11.36
C ALA A 62 -12.01 15.55 -11.45
N THR A 63 -12.59 14.81 -12.40
CA THR A 63 -14.03 14.68 -12.57
C THR A 63 -14.45 13.25 -12.24
N PRO A 64 -15.67 13.03 -11.73
CA PRO A 64 -16.21 11.68 -11.53
C PRO A 64 -16.13 10.86 -12.83
N MET A 65 -15.73 9.60 -12.71
CA MET A 65 -15.54 8.69 -13.84
C MET A 65 -16.67 7.67 -13.86
N HIS A 66 -17.79 8.06 -14.44
CA HIS A 66 -18.95 7.19 -14.65
C HIS A 66 -19.16 7.00 -16.15
N PHE A 67 -19.06 5.75 -16.60
CA PHE A 67 -19.30 5.37 -17.99
C PHE A 67 -20.44 4.37 -18.05
N TYR A 68 -21.46 4.69 -18.84
CA TYR A 68 -22.62 3.84 -19.05
C TYR A 68 -22.94 3.78 -20.54
N THR A 69 -23.14 2.56 -21.02
CA THR A 69 -23.60 2.26 -22.37
C THR A 69 -24.70 1.23 -22.25
N ASN A 70 -25.82 1.42 -22.95
CA ASN A 70 -26.89 0.42 -23.01
C ASN A 70 -26.32 -0.94 -23.42
N GLY A 71 -26.82 -2.02 -22.82
CA GLY A 71 -26.27 -3.36 -23.06
C GLY A 71 -25.04 -3.72 -22.22
N ASN A 72 -24.51 -2.80 -21.41
CA ASN A 72 -23.26 -3.01 -20.66
C ASN A 72 -23.41 -2.65 -19.18
N TYR A 73 -22.45 -3.12 -18.38
CA TYR A 73 -22.32 -2.70 -16.99
C TYR A 73 -22.08 -1.19 -16.88
N ALA A 74 -22.57 -0.61 -15.79
CA ALA A 74 -22.20 0.72 -15.33
C ALA A 74 -20.78 0.67 -14.73
N TYR A 75 -19.85 1.37 -15.36
CA TYR A 75 -18.49 1.51 -14.88
C TYR A 75 -18.39 2.74 -13.99
N ASP A 76 -18.37 2.52 -12.69
CA ASP A 76 -18.24 3.53 -11.66
C ASP A 76 -16.91 3.34 -10.91
N PHE A 77 -16.00 4.30 -11.09
CA PHE A 77 -14.64 4.26 -10.52
C PHE A 77 -14.52 4.91 -9.13
N ASP A 78 -15.63 5.31 -8.50
CA ASP A 78 -15.67 6.06 -7.23
C ASP A 78 -16.07 5.18 -6.03
N GLN A 79 -15.79 3.87 -6.11
CA GLN A 79 -16.07 2.86 -5.07
C GLN A 79 -15.65 3.27 -3.65
N TYR A 80 -14.48 3.89 -3.50
CA TYR A 80 -13.99 4.35 -2.20
C TYR A 80 -14.76 5.56 -1.66
N ALA A 81 -15.23 6.43 -2.55
CA ALA A 81 -16.10 7.54 -2.17
C ALA A 81 -17.46 7.01 -1.70
N HIS A 82 -18.06 6.05 -2.44
CA HIS A 82 -19.29 5.38 -2.01
C HIS A 82 -19.13 4.66 -0.67
N THR A 83 -17.97 4.02 -0.46
CA THR A 83 -17.66 3.36 0.82
C THR A 83 -17.56 4.39 1.95
N ALA A 84 -16.89 5.53 1.73
CA ALA A 84 -16.82 6.60 2.72
C ALA A 84 -18.22 7.17 3.06
N ASP A 85 -19.08 7.36 2.05
CA ASP A 85 -20.45 7.85 2.25
C ASP A 85 -21.34 6.82 2.98
N ALA A 86 -21.16 5.52 2.72
CA ALA A 86 -21.81 4.46 3.48
C ALA A 86 -21.38 4.49 4.96
N LEU A 87 -20.07 4.58 5.22
CA LEU A 87 -19.53 4.65 6.58
C LEU A 87 -20.03 5.89 7.34
N LEU A 88 -20.17 7.04 6.69
CA LEU A 88 -20.75 8.26 7.30
C LEU A 88 -22.20 8.07 7.74
N LYS A 89 -22.95 7.19 7.08
CA LYS A 89 -24.33 6.85 7.45
C LYS A 89 -24.41 5.69 8.45
N GLY A 90 -23.28 5.15 8.91
CA GLY A 90 -23.24 4.02 9.83
C GLY A 90 -23.64 2.69 9.19
N GLN A 91 -23.54 2.57 7.86
CA GLN A 91 -23.87 1.36 7.11
C GLN A 91 -22.65 0.83 6.34
N VAL A 92 -22.71 -0.44 5.95
CA VAL A 92 -21.64 -1.13 5.21
C VAL A 92 -21.97 -1.34 3.73
N HIS A 93 -23.24 -1.25 3.36
CA HIS A 93 -23.66 -1.29 1.96
C HIS A 93 -23.62 0.11 1.33
N LEU A 94 -23.39 0.16 0.03
CA LEU A 94 -23.27 1.40 -0.72
C LEU A 94 -24.64 2.04 -0.96
N ASN A 95 -24.65 3.36 -1.11
CA ASN A 95 -25.84 4.14 -1.46
C ASN A 95 -26.09 4.12 -2.98
N LEU A 96 -26.16 2.93 -3.57
CA LEU A 96 -26.35 2.72 -5.00
C LEU A 96 -27.69 2.00 -5.26
N PRO A 97 -28.43 2.40 -6.30
CA PRO A 97 -29.67 1.73 -6.69
C PRO A 97 -29.42 0.27 -7.11
N VAL A 98 -30.37 -0.60 -6.79
CA VAL A 98 -30.39 -2.01 -7.22
C VAL A 98 -31.53 -2.19 -8.21
N PRO A 99 -31.30 -2.83 -9.36
CA PRO A 99 -32.38 -3.15 -10.30
C PRO A 99 -33.31 -4.20 -9.70
N ASN A 100 -34.61 -3.98 -9.80
CA ASN A 100 -35.61 -4.95 -9.35
C ASN A 100 -35.39 -6.30 -10.05
N GLU A 101 -35.05 -6.29 -11.34
CA GLU A 101 -34.82 -7.49 -12.14
C GLU A 101 -33.66 -8.33 -11.58
N LEU A 102 -32.60 -7.69 -11.06
CA LEU A 102 -31.48 -8.37 -10.43
C LEU A 102 -31.89 -9.01 -9.10
N GLU A 103 -32.71 -8.32 -8.30
CA GLU A 103 -33.19 -8.80 -7.01
C GLU A 103 -34.10 -10.03 -7.13
N HIS A 104 -34.87 -10.11 -8.22
CA HIS A 104 -35.79 -11.23 -8.47
C HIS A 104 -35.13 -12.43 -9.17
N LEU A 105 -33.84 -12.36 -9.54
CA LEU A 105 -33.13 -13.52 -10.08
C LEU A 105 -33.01 -14.62 -9.02
N GLN A 106 -33.31 -15.86 -9.41
CA GLN A 106 -33.09 -17.03 -8.54
C GLN A 106 -31.63 -17.15 -8.12
N ASN A 107 -30.69 -16.85 -9.04
CA ASN A 107 -29.27 -16.77 -8.77
C ASN A 107 -28.70 -15.46 -9.35
N PRO A 108 -28.54 -14.40 -8.54
CA PRO A 108 -28.00 -13.11 -9.01
C PRO A 108 -26.51 -13.17 -9.36
N TYR A 109 -25.83 -14.29 -9.12
CA TYR A 109 -24.43 -14.51 -9.47
C TYR A 109 -24.24 -15.32 -10.76
N ASP A 110 -25.31 -15.82 -11.38
CA ASP A 110 -25.23 -16.52 -12.66
C ASP A 110 -24.84 -15.53 -13.78
N PRO A 111 -23.66 -15.71 -14.43
CA PRO A 111 -23.22 -14.83 -15.52
C PRO A 111 -24.21 -14.79 -16.69
N THR A 112 -24.88 -15.91 -17.00
CA THR A 112 -25.83 -15.98 -18.12
C THR A 112 -27.07 -15.16 -17.83
N ALA A 113 -27.65 -15.32 -16.63
CA ALA A 113 -28.80 -14.52 -16.19
C ALA A 113 -28.49 -13.02 -16.18
N ARG A 114 -27.32 -12.62 -15.67
CA ARG A 114 -26.90 -11.21 -15.67
C ARG A 114 -26.68 -10.65 -17.07
N ASN A 115 -26.08 -11.43 -17.97
CA ASN A 115 -25.93 -11.04 -19.37
C ASN A 115 -27.28 -10.87 -20.07
N ASN A 116 -28.27 -11.71 -19.74
CA ASN A 116 -29.62 -11.52 -20.25
C ASN A 116 -30.24 -10.20 -19.77
N LEU A 117 -30.07 -9.83 -18.50
CA LEU A 117 -30.51 -8.51 -18.00
C LEU A 117 -29.81 -7.36 -18.74
N LEU A 118 -28.50 -7.46 -18.95
CA LEU A 118 -27.74 -6.47 -19.71
C LEU A 118 -28.23 -6.34 -21.15
N ASN A 119 -28.47 -7.46 -21.84
CA ASN A 119 -29.00 -7.47 -23.22
C ASN A 119 -30.37 -6.78 -23.32
N HIS A 120 -31.17 -6.80 -22.24
CA HIS A 120 -32.43 -6.04 -22.14
C HIS A 120 -32.24 -4.60 -21.63
N SER A 121 -31.01 -4.11 -21.58
CA SER A 121 -30.63 -2.76 -21.15
C SER A 121 -31.08 -2.40 -19.73
N VAL A 122 -31.11 -3.39 -18.82
CA VAL A 122 -31.34 -3.15 -17.39
C VAL A 122 -30.21 -2.26 -16.85
N GLN A 123 -30.58 -1.11 -16.29
CA GLN A 123 -29.65 -0.12 -15.75
C GLN A 123 -29.09 -0.52 -14.38
N HIS A 124 -28.17 0.27 -13.82
CA HIS A 124 -27.61 0.08 -12.47
C HIS A 124 -27.01 -1.31 -12.18
N MET A 125 -26.57 -2.00 -13.24
CA MET A 125 -25.74 -3.20 -13.16
C MET A 125 -24.29 -2.77 -13.05
N TYR A 126 -23.74 -2.66 -11.85
CA TYR A 126 -22.39 -2.11 -11.65
C TYR A 126 -21.27 -3.14 -11.88
N TRP A 127 -20.21 -2.70 -12.56
CA TRP A 127 -19.00 -3.50 -12.77
C TRP A 127 -18.11 -3.53 -11.52
N ASP A 128 -17.64 -4.70 -11.11
CA ASP A 128 -16.75 -4.90 -9.96
C ASP A 128 -17.32 -4.38 -8.62
N TYR A 129 -18.62 -4.57 -8.43
CA TYR A 129 -19.28 -4.45 -7.13
C TYR A 129 -19.86 -5.81 -6.72
N ALA A 130 -19.83 -6.09 -5.42
CA ALA A 130 -20.45 -7.28 -4.87
C ALA A 130 -21.93 -7.01 -4.60
N TYR A 131 -22.83 -7.81 -5.17
CA TYR A 131 -24.25 -7.80 -4.85
C TYR A 131 -24.51 -8.79 -3.71
N TYR A 132 -25.24 -8.39 -2.67
CA TYR A 132 -25.69 -9.30 -1.62
C TYR A 132 -26.96 -8.77 -0.95
N LYS A 133 -28.01 -9.61 -0.88
CA LYS A 133 -29.29 -9.31 -0.20
C LYS A 133 -29.84 -7.91 -0.51
N GLY A 134 -30.09 -7.60 -1.80
CA GLY A 134 -30.70 -6.33 -2.19
C GLY A 134 -29.77 -5.11 -2.10
N HIS A 135 -28.46 -5.31 -1.93
CA HIS A 135 -27.51 -4.21 -1.77
C HIS A 135 -26.18 -4.42 -2.50
N TRP A 136 -25.54 -3.31 -2.86
CA TRP A 136 -24.17 -3.28 -3.42
C TRP A 136 -23.13 -3.06 -2.34
N TYR A 137 -21.96 -3.69 -2.48
CA TYR A 137 -20.81 -3.61 -1.60
C TYR A 137 -19.52 -3.45 -2.39
N SER A 138 -18.55 -2.74 -1.80
CA SER A 138 -17.18 -2.72 -2.30
C SER A 138 -16.34 -3.75 -1.56
N TYR A 139 -15.56 -4.55 -2.30
CA TYR A 139 -14.64 -5.55 -1.74
C TYR A 139 -13.16 -5.12 -1.81
N PHE A 140 -12.88 -3.87 -2.17
CA PHE A 140 -11.51 -3.35 -2.36
C PHE A 140 -10.79 -2.95 -1.06
N GLY A 141 -11.30 -3.40 0.08
CA GLY A 141 -10.73 -3.11 1.39
C GLY A 141 -11.19 -1.76 1.95
N VAL A 142 -11.61 -1.76 3.22
CA VAL A 142 -12.19 -0.59 3.89
C VAL A 142 -11.15 0.41 4.40
N LEU A 143 -9.91 -0.05 4.66
CA LEU A 143 -8.91 0.76 5.34
C LEU A 143 -8.50 2.01 4.56
N PRO A 144 -8.25 1.97 3.23
CA PRO A 144 -8.00 3.21 2.49
C PRO A 144 -9.15 4.20 2.60
N ALA A 145 -10.40 3.72 2.60
CA ALA A 145 -11.58 4.56 2.79
C ALA A 145 -11.52 5.28 4.15
N ILE A 146 -11.25 4.55 5.23
CA ILE A 146 -11.16 5.09 6.60
C ILE A 146 -9.99 6.08 6.74
N LEU A 147 -8.84 5.80 6.14
CA LEU A 147 -7.64 6.61 6.33
C LEU A 147 -7.65 7.91 5.51
N LEU A 148 -8.19 7.88 4.29
CA LEU A 148 -8.07 9.00 3.35
C LEU A 148 -9.41 9.55 2.88
N PHE A 149 -10.33 8.71 2.41
CA PHE A 149 -11.56 9.18 1.76
C PHE A 149 -12.58 9.73 2.76
N LEU A 150 -12.81 9.03 3.87
CA LEU A 150 -13.73 9.43 4.93
C LEU A 150 -13.28 10.74 5.62
N PRO A 151 -12.02 10.88 6.09
CA PRO A 151 -11.53 12.14 6.63
C PRO A 151 -11.58 13.28 5.62
N TYR A 152 -11.21 13.03 4.36
CA TYR A 152 -11.29 14.04 3.32
C TYR A 152 -12.73 14.51 3.08
N ARG A 153 -13.69 13.58 3.02
CA ARG A 153 -15.12 13.91 2.87
C ARG A 153 -15.63 14.76 4.04
N ILE A 154 -15.21 14.47 5.27
CA ILE A 154 -15.58 15.26 6.46
C ILE A 154 -14.93 16.64 6.42
N ILE A 155 -13.62 16.71 6.19
CA ILE A 155 -12.85 17.97 6.21
C ILE A 155 -13.30 18.88 5.07
N SER A 156 -13.57 18.32 3.88
CA SER A 156 -14.06 19.09 2.74
C SER A 156 -15.46 19.70 2.95
N ARG A 157 -16.24 19.22 3.92
CA ARG A 157 -17.49 19.87 4.33
C ARG A 157 -17.31 21.27 4.90
N LEU A 158 -16.10 21.61 5.32
CA LEU A 158 -15.74 22.97 5.76
C LEU A 158 -15.77 23.99 4.62
N TRP A 159 -15.62 23.55 3.36
CA TRP A 159 -15.64 24.43 2.19
C TRP A 159 -16.73 24.11 1.16
N THR A 160 -17.28 22.90 1.19
CA THR A 160 -18.35 22.45 0.26
C THR A 160 -19.49 21.80 1.05
N PRO A 161 -20.75 22.24 0.96
CA PRO A 161 -21.82 21.74 1.83
C PRO A 161 -22.00 20.22 1.87
N GLU A 162 -21.82 19.53 0.74
CA GLU A 162 -21.94 18.07 0.64
C GLU A 162 -20.65 17.31 0.98
N GLY A 163 -19.53 18.04 1.10
CA GLY A 163 -18.18 17.50 1.06
C GLY A 163 -17.74 17.15 -0.36
N SER A 164 -16.45 17.03 -0.58
CA SER A 164 -15.84 16.63 -1.85
C SER A 164 -15.39 15.17 -1.79
N MET A 165 -15.43 14.49 -2.93
CA MET A 165 -14.90 13.13 -3.07
C MET A 165 -13.40 13.20 -3.34
N LEU A 166 -12.61 12.43 -2.60
CA LEU A 166 -11.17 12.35 -2.83
C LEU A 166 -10.93 11.59 -4.14
N PRO A 167 -10.22 12.15 -5.13
CA PRO A 167 -9.89 11.41 -6.33
C PRO A 167 -9.02 10.21 -5.99
N THR A 168 -9.37 9.05 -6.53
CA THR A 168 -8.65 7.78 -6.30
C THR A 168 -7.16 7.86 -6.66
N THR A 169 -6.81 8.69 -7.64
CA THR A 169 -5.43 9.04 -7.99
C THR A 169 -4.67 9.65 -6.82
N VAL A 170 -5.28 10.59 -6.10
CA VAL A 170 -4.65 11.24 -4.94
C VAL A 170 -4.32 10.22 -3.86
N ALA A 171 -5.29 9.37 -3.51
CA ALA A 171 -5.07 8.31 -2.53
C ALA A 171 -3.94 7.36 -2.95
N THR A 172 -3.93 6.95 -4.23
CA THR A 172 -2.88 6.07 -4.78
C THR A 172 -1.50 6.72 -4.65
N ILE A 173 -1.35 7.97 -5.06
CA ILE A 173 -0.05 8.67 -5.01
C ILE A 173 0.42 8.90 -3.56
N ILE A 174 -0.48 9.20 -2.62
CA ILE A 174 -0.14 9.30 -1.19
C ILE A 174 0.50 8.00 -0.69
N PHE A 175 -0.15 6.86 -0.97
CA PHE A 175 0.41 5.56 -0.58
C PHE A 175 1.69 5.22 -1.33
N LEU A 176 1.83 5.57 -2.61
CA LEU A 176 3.06 5.37 -3.37
C LEU A 176 4.24 6.22 -2.86
N ILE A 177 3.99 7.45 -2.40
CA ILE A 177 5.01 8.25 -1.70
C ILE A 177 5.40 7.58 -0.37
N GLY A 178 4.41 7.11 0.39
CA GLY A 178 4.66 6.33 1.60
C GLY A 178 5.51 5.09 1.32
N PHE A 179 5.18 4.33 0.29
CA PHE A 179 5.92 3.16 -0.16
C PHE A 179 7.32 3.52 -0.67
N LEU A 180 7.50 4.62 -1.39
CA LEU A 180 8.82 5.10 -1.82
C LEU A 180 9.75 5.28 -0.63
N ILE A 181 9.24 5.88 0.47
CA ILE A 181 10.01 6.10 1.69
C ILE A 181 10.22 4.78 2.44
N ALA A 182 9.13 4.08 2.79
CA ALA A 182 9.18 2.86 3.60
C ALA A 182 9.93 1.72 2.89
N GLY A 183 9.70 1.52 1.59
CA GLY A 183 10.40 0.55 0.75
C GLY A 183 11.89 0.87 0.63
N SER A 184 12.26 2.14 0.47
CA SER A 184 13.68 2.52 0.47
C SER A 184 14.35 2.23 1.81
N LEU A 185 13.69 2.57 2.93
CA LEU A 185 14.18 2.29 4.27
C LEU A 185 14.31 0.79 4.54
N LEU A 186 13.35 -0.01 4.05
CA LEU A 186 13.40 -1.48 4.10
C LEU A 186 14.64 -2.01 3.36
N VAL A 187 14.84 -1.61 2.10
CA VAL A 187 15.99 -2.04 1.29
C VAL A 187 17.31 -1.65 1.96
N ILE A 188 17.44 -0.41 2.44
CA ILE A 188 18.64 0.05 3.17
C ILE A 188 18.88 -0.82 4.40
N ARG A 189 17.84 -1.14 5.18
CA ARG A 189 17.94 -1.99 6.37
C ARG A 189 18.38 -3.42 6.02
N ILE A 190 17.86 -3.99 4.94
CA ILE A 190 18.30 -5.31 4.43
C ILE A 190 19.79 -5.26 4.07
N ILE A 191 20.22 -4.23 3.32
CA ILE A 191 21.62 -4.06 2.92
C ILE A 191 22.54 -4.00 4.15
N GLU A 192 22.19 -3.19 5.15
CA GLU A 192 22.97 -3.03 6.37
C GLU A 192 23.10 -4.34 7.18
N GLN A 193 22.07 -5.18 7.15
CA GLN A 193 22.07 -6.48 7.84
C GLN A 193 22.87 -7.53 7.08
N THR A 194 22.86 -7.47 5.76
CA THR A 194 23.60 -8.42 4.92
C THR A 194 25.10 -8.12 4.88
N SER A 195 25.51 -6.84 4.77
CA SER A 195 26.93 -6.48 4.74
C SER A 195 27.21 -5.03 5.12
N LYS A 196 28.17 -4.82 6.03
CA LYS A 196 28.66 -3.49 6.44
C LYS A 196 29.63 -2.83 5.43
N LYS A 197 29.98 -3.54 4.36
CA LYS A 197 30.99 -3.08 3.37
C LYS A 197 30.38 -2.57 2.07
N VAL A 198 29.05 -2.48 1.99
CA VAL A 198 28.34 -2.11 0.75
C VAL A 198 28.57 -0.64 0.41
N SER A 199 28.84 -0.37 -0.87
CA SER A 199 29.05 0.98 -1.39
C SER A 199 27.73 1.73 -1.63
N LEU A 200 27.79 3.05 -1.74
CA LEU A 200 26.63 3.85 -2.15
C LEU A 200 26.21 3.54 -3.59
N GLY A 201 27.16 3.21 -4.47
CA GLY A 201 26.87 2.76 -5.84
C GLY A 201 25.95 1.54 -5.84
N THR A 202 26.38 0.47 -5.17
CA THR A 202 25.57 -0.74 -4.98
C THR A 202 24.22 -0.44 -4.34
N THR A 203 24.21 0.37 -3.27
CA THR A 203 22.97 0.72 -2.55
C THR A 203 21.96 1.40 -3.47
N SER A 204 22.41 2.37 -4.27
CA SER A 204 21.55 3.11 -5.21
C SER A 204 21.00 2.21 -6.33
N ILE A 205 21.82 1.29 -6.87
CA ILE A 205 21.38 0.33 -7.89
C ILE A 205 20.30 -0.59 -7.32
N VAL A 206 20.53 -1.16 -6.13
CA VAL A 206 19.56 -2.07 -5.49
C VAL A 206 18.23 -1.34 -5.21
N LEU A 207 18.29 -0.09 -4.74
CA LEU A 207 17.09 0.74 -4.57
C LEU A 207 16.34 0.94 -5.89
N THR A 208 17.04 1.33 -6.96
CA THR A 208 16.39 1.52 -8.26
C THR A 208 15.80 0.22 -8.82
N LEU A 209 16.54 -0.89 -8.75
CA LEU A 209 16.05 -2.20 -9.18
C LEU A 209 14.83 -2.65 -8.38
N PHE A 210 14.81 -2.41 -7.06
CA PHE A 210 13.66 -2.72 -6.22
C PHE A 210 12.39 -1.98 -6.69
N PHE A 211 12.47 -0.69 -7.01
CA PHE A 211 11.30 0.07 -7.49
C PHE A 211 10.87 -0.28 -8.91
N ILE A 212 11.82 -0.62 -9.79
CA ILE A 212 11.50 -1.10 -11.15
C ILE A 212 10.80 -2.46 -11.08
N THR A 213 11.35 -3.41 -10.31
CA THR A 213 10.84 -4.79 -10.24
C THR A 213 9.57 -4.94 -9.42
N SER A 214 9.29 -4.02 -8.49
CA SER A 214 8.01 -3.95 -7.77
C SER A 214 6.85 -3.41 -8.61
N ASN A 215 7.08 -3.12 -9.90
CA ASN A 215 6.08 -2.58 -10.83
C ASN A 215 5.47 -1.24 -10.38
N THR A 216 6.23 -0.47 -9.58
CA THR A 216 5.80 0.84 -9.06
C THR A 216 5.51 1.83 -10.18
N VAL A 217 6.27 1.75 -11.27
CA VAL A 217 6.11 2.60 -12.46
C VAL A 217 4.70 2.45 -13.04
N TYR A 218 4.18 1.22 -13.14
CA TYR A 218 2.82 0.97 -13.62
C TYR A 218 1.76 1.64 -12.73
N LEU A 219 1.89 1.52 -11.41
CA LEU A 219 0.95 2.12 -10.47
C LEU A 219 0.97 3.66 -10.49
N TRP A 220 2.09 4.25 -10.91
CA TRP A 220 2.23 5.70 -11.06
C TRP A 220 1.48 6.26 -12.28
N PHE A 221 1.32 5.46 -13.34
CA PHE A 221 0.63 5.87 -14.57
C PHE A 221 -0.81 5.38 -14.65
N ARG A 222 -1.13 4.22 -14.06
CA ARG A 222 -2.48 3.68 -14.00
C ARG A 222 -3.03 3.79 -12.58
N THR A 223 -3.63 4.93 -12.28
CA THR A 223 -4.24 5.21 -10.99
C THR A 223 -5.76 5.02 -11.06
N SER A 224 -6.24 3.89 -10.56
CA SER A 224 -7.66 3.50 -10.52
C SER A 224 -8.01 2.96 -9.14
N PHE A 225 -9.27 2.60 -8.88
CA PHE A 225 -9.65 2.03 -7.57
C PHE A 225 -8.90 0.73 -7.28
N TYR A 226 -8.53 -0.04 -8.31
CA TYR A 226 -7.65 -1.20 -8.18
C TYR A 226 -6.27 -0.86 -7.62
N SER A 227 -5.77 0.34 -7.90
CA SER A 227 -4.41 0.76 -7.57
C SER A 227 -4.27 1.15 -6.10
N VAL A 228 -5.33 1.68 -5.48
CA VAL A 228 -5.35 2.12 -4.07
C VAL A 228 -4.99 1.01 -3.09
N PRO A 229 -5.66 -0.17 -3.07
CA PRO A 229 -5.35 -1.21 -2.10
C PRO A 229 -3.97 -1.82 -2.39
N MET A 230 -3.50 -1.82 -3.65
CA MET A 230 -2.16 -2.27 -3.99
C MET A 230 -1.09 -1.33 -3.43
N ALA A 231 -1.22 -0.02 -3.67
CA ALA A 231 -0.27 0.98 -3.18
C ALA A 231 -0.25 1.01 -1.64
N ALA A 232 -1.42 0.96 -1.00
CA ALA A 232 -1.53 0.91 0.46
C ALA A 232 -0.85 -0.35 1.03
N SER A 233 -1.07 -1.51 0.40
CA SER A 233 -0.48 -2.77 0.87
C SER A 233 1.04 -2.80 0.68
N LEU A 234 1.56 -2.24 -0.41
CA LEU A 234 3.01 -2.08 -0.61
C LEU A 234 3.63 -1.21 0.49
N PHE A 235 2.99 -0.09 0.83
CA PHE A 235 3.41 0.81 1.89
C PHE A 235 3.43 0.10 3.26
N PHE A 236 2.28 -0.42 3.70
CA PHE A 236 2.15 -1.05 5.02
C PHE A 236 3.02 -2.30 5.16
N THR A 237 3.12 -3.11 4.11
CA THR A 237 3.99 -4.29 4.12
C THR A 237 5.45 -3.90 4.23
N SER A 238 5.89 -2.87 3.51
CA SER A 238 7.28 -2.40 3.61
C SER A 238 7.61 -1.87 5.00
N LEU A 239 6.68 -1.15 5.62
CA LEU A 239 6.84 -0.61 6.96
C LEU A 239 6.85 -1.73 8.02
N GLY A 240 5.96 -2.71 7.89
CA GLY A 240 5.89 -3.86 8.79
C GLY A 240 7.15 -4.72 8.72
N LEU A 241 7.63 -5.04 7.51
CA LEU A 241 8.89 -5.76 7.31
C LEU A 241 10.09 -4.95 7.80
N TRP A 242 10.08 -3.63 7.60
CA TRP A 242 11.13 -2.76 8.13
C TRP A 242 11.17 -2.87 9.66
N CYS A 243 10.02 -2.78 10.35
CA CYS A 243 9.91 -2.98 11.79
C CYS A 243 10.44 -4.35 12.23
N TYR A 244 10.03 -5.46 11.59
CA TYR A 244 10.55 -6.80 11.91
C TYR A 244 12.07 -6.89 11.79
N LEU A 245 12.67 -6.32 10.75
CA LEU A 245 14.13 -6.30 10.63
C LEU A 245 14.78 -5.37 11.68
N GLY A 246 14.07 -4.36 12.18
CA GLY A 246 14.55 -3.46 13.25
C GLY A 246 14.78 -4.15 14.59
N PHE A 247 14.21 -5.35 14.78
CA PHE A 247 14.21 -6.13 16.00
C PHE A 247 15.57 -6.22 16.71
N ASN A 248 16.66 -6.40 15.95
CA ASN A 248 18.01 -6.59 16.49
C ASN A 248 18.73 -5.30 16.89
N ARG A 249 18.15 -4.12 16.65
CA ARG A 249 18.80 -2.82 16.93
C ARG A 249 18.26 -2.13 18.18
N THR A 250 16.94 -2.08 18.35
CA THR A 250 16.27 -1.39 19.47
C THR A 250 14.94 -2.08 19.79
N HIS A 251 14.49 -2.07 21.06
CA HIS A 251 13.17 -2.50 21.53
C HIS A 251 12.52 -3.66 20.73
N SER A 252 13.11 -4.86 20.82
CA SER A 252 12.71 -6.09 20.12
C SER A 252 11.20 -6.34 20.09
N LEU A 253 10.53 -6.23 21.25
CA LEU A 253 9.09 -6.43 21.35
C LEU A 253 8.29 -5.38 20.54
N LEU A 254 8.64 -4.11 20.68
CA LEU A 254 7.92 -3.02 20.00
C LEU A 254 8.02 -3.17 18.49
N ASN A 255 9.17 -3.62 17.99
CA ASN A 255 9.36 -3.88 16.56
C ASN A 255 8.51 -5.06 16.05
N ILE A 256 8.30 -6.11 16.85
CA ILE A 256 7.33 -7.16 16.50
C ILE A 256 5.91 -6.58 16.52
N VAL A 257 5.50 -5.90 17.59
CA VAL A 257 4.14 -5.34 17.70
C VAL A 257 3.82 -4.40 16.53
N LEU A 258 4.70 -3.43 16.25
CA LEU A 258 4.51 -2.50 15.14
C LEU A 258 4.55 -3.21 13.79
N GLY A 259 5.45 -4.20 13.64
CA GLY A 259 5.52 -5.02 12.45
C GLY A 259 4.20 -5.73 12.17
N SER A 260 3.69 -6.49 13.14
CA SER A 260 2.43 -7.23 13.05
C SER A 260 1.26 -6.30 12.80
N PHE A 261 1.18 -5.19 13.54
CA PHE A 261 0.18 -4.16 13.34
C PHE A 261 0.14 -3.66 11.88
N PHE A 262 1.28 -3.24 11.31
CA PHE A 262 1.31 -2.77 9.93
C PHE A 262 0.99 -3.89 8.92
N ILE A 263 1.41 -5.14 9.17
CA ILE A 263 1.01 -6.25 8.29
C ILE A 263 -0.49 -6.53 8.39
N ALA A 264 -1.10 -6.47 9.58
CA ALA A 264 -2.52 -6.71 9.81
C ALA A 264 -3.42 -5.68 9.10
N LEU A 265 -2.93 -4.44 8.93
CA LEU A 265 -3.62 -3.42 8.13
C LEU A 265 -3.90 -3.87 6.68
N ASN A 266 -3.15 -4.84 6.14
CA ASN A 266 -3.43 -5.40 4.82
C ASN A 266 -4.78 -6.14 4.73
N LEU A 267 -5.34 -6.62 5.85
CA LEU A 267 -6.71 -7.18 5.89
C LEU A 267 -7.75 -6.16 5.44
N GLY A 268 -7.51 -4.88 5.72
CA GLY A 268 -8.35 -3.78 5.27
C GLY A 268 -7.93 -3.16 3.92
N CYS A 269 -6.82 -3.61 3.32
CA CYS A 269 -6.37 -3.18 1.99
C CYS A 269 -6.46 -4.36 1.01
N ARG A 270 -5.36 -5.11 0.82
CA ARG A 270 -5.29 -6.30 -0.02
C ARG A 270 -4.87 -7.51 0.84
N PRO A 271 -5.83 -8.37 1.27
CA PRO A 271 -5.57 -9.42 2.26
C PRO A 271 -4.43 -10.39 1.91
N THR A 272 -4.14 -10.58 0.62
CA THR A 272 -3.03 -11.45 0.16
C THR A 272 -1.66 -11.01 0.67
N PHE A 273 -1.47 -9.74 1.00
CA PHE A 273 -0.21 -9.23 1.56
C PHE A 273 -0.01 -9.59 3.04
N SER A 274 -1.07 -10.00 3.74
CA SER A 274 -1.00 -10.41 5.14
C SER A 274 -0.10 -11.62 5.36
N ILE A 275 0.18 -12.42 4.31
CA ILE A 275 1.14 -13.53 4.36
C ILE A 275 2.55 -13.07 4.77
N ALA A 276 2.87 -11.78 4.58
CA ALA A 276 4.15 -11.21 5.03
C ALA A 276 4.34 -11.28 6.55
N VAL A 277 3.29 -11.58 7.34
CA VAL A 277 3.38 -11.78 8.79
C VAL A 277 4.33 -12.92 9.14
N LEU A 278 4.50 -13.90 8.24
CA LEU A 278 5.42 -15.03 8.41
C LEU A 278 6.90 -14.60 8.47
N PHE A 279 7.25 -13.42 7.92
CA PHE A 279 8.62 -12.90 8.00
C PHE A 279 9.02 -12.44 9.41
N ALA A 280 8.10 -12.39 10.37
CA ALA A 280 8.44 -12.22 11.78
C ALA A 280 9.09 -13.47 12.38
N LEU A 281 8.81 -14.66 11.83
CA LEU A 281 9.22 -15.94 12.42
C LEU A 281 10.75 -16.05 12.57
N PRO A 282 11.59 -15.72 11.56
CA PRO A 282 13.04 -15.74 11.74
C PRO A 282 13.53 -14.77 12.83
N ALA A 283 12.90 -13.58 12.94
CA ALA A 283 13.26 -12.60 13.97
C ALA A 283 12.92 -13.12 15.38
N ILE A 284 11.72 -13.67 15.56
CA ILE A 284 11.25 -14.26 16.83
C ILE A 284 12.11 -15.48 17.20
N TYR A 285 12.36 -16.37 16.23
CA TYR A 285 13.19 -17.56 16.43
C TYR A 285 14.58 -17.21 16.95
N SER A 286 15.26 -16.25 16.30
CA SER A 286 16.61 -15.83 16.71
C SER A 286 16.71 -15.32 18.16
N HIS A 287 15.58 -14.90 18.74
CA HIS A 287 15.50 -14.39 20.11
C HIS A 287 15.10 -15.45 21.14
N ILE A 288 14.38 -16.49 20.71
CA ILE A 288 13.90 -17.58 21.57
C ILE A 288 14.89 -18.75 21.55
N GLU A 289 15.65 -18.95 20.46
CA GLU A 289 16.58 -20.07 20.29
C GLU A 289 17.55 -20.24 21.47
N LYS A 290 18.07 -19.11 22.01
CA LYS A 290 18.98 -19.12 23.17
C LYS A 290 18.32 -19.61 24.47
N ASP A 291 17.02 -19.40 24.61
CA ASP A 291 16.25 -19.79 25.80
C ASP A 291 15.61 -21.18 25.65
N LEU A 292 15.59 -21.73 24.43
CA LEU A 292 14.92 -22.99 24.10
C LEU A 292 15.36 -24.18 24.97
N PRO A 293 16.67 -24.39 25.26
CA PRO A 293 17.08 -25.48 26.14
C PRO A 293 16.56 -25.34 27.58
N ASN A 294 16.49 -24.10 28.08
CA ASN A 294 15.99 -23.82 29.43
C ASN A 294 14.47 -24.00 29.51
N ILE A 295 13.75 -23.58 28.46
CA ILE A 295 12.30 -23.79 28.33
C ILE A 295 11.98 -25.28 28.31
N LEU A 296 12.70 -26.07 27.52
CA LEU A 296 12.49 -27.52 27.43
C LEU A 296 12.79 -28.22 28.75
N ARG A 297 13.83 -27.80 29.48
CA ARG A 297 14.19 -28.38 30.78
C ARG A 297 13.18 -28.03 31.88
N ASN A 298 12.60 -26.84 31.84
CA ASN A 298 11.69 -26.30 32.85
C ASN A 298 10.24 -26.14 32.36
N TRP A 299 9.81 -26.94 31.36
CA TRP A 299 8.53 -26.76 30.66
C TRP A 299 7.28 -26.77 31.56
N LYS A 300 7.37 -27.38 32.75
CA LYS A 300 6.31 -27.39 33.76
C LYS A 300 6.16 -26.06 34.52
N GLN A 301 7.16 -25.18 34.46
CA GLN A 301 7.13 -23.88 35.12
C GLN A 301 6.56 -22.81 34.18
N VAL A 302 5.49 -22.13 34.60
CA VAL A 302 4.82 -21.07 33.83
C VAL A 302 5.78 -19.93 33.46
N SER A 303 6.74 -19.61 34.32
CA SER A 303 7.76 -18.57 34.08
C SER A 303 8.60 -18.83 32.82
N SER A 304 8.84 -20.09 32.47
CA SER A 304 9.60 -20.47 31.27
C SER A 304 8.87 -20.08 29.97
N TRP A 305 7.54 -20.05 29.99
CA TRP A 305 6.70 -19.73 28.82
C TRP A 305 6.44 -18.23 28.64
N TYR A 306 6.71 -17.40 29.65
CA TYR A 306 6.36 -15.98 29.63
C TYR A 306 6.95 -15.23 28.42
N LYS A 307 8.25 -15.43 28.16
CA LYS A 307 8.95 -14.73 27.06
C LYS A 307 8.48 -15.21 25.67
N PRO A 308 8.43 -16.52 25.36
CA PRO A 308 7.83 -17.00 24.10
C PRO A 308 6.40 -16.54 23.89
N PHE A 309 5.55 -16.66 24.92
CA PHE A 309 4.15 -16.27 24.84
C PHE A 309 4.00 -14.77 24.57
N LYS A 310 4.83 -13.93 25.19
CA LYS A 310 4.84 -12.48 24.98
C LYS A 310 5.16 -12.10 23.53
N TYR A 311 6.14 -12.76 22.89
CA TYR A 311 6.47 -12.51 21.48
C TYR A 311 5.44 -13.11 20.52
N PHE A 312 4.88 -14.26 20.86
CA PHE A 312 3.81 -14.88 20.09
C PHE A 312 2.52 -14.04 20.11
N ALA A 313 2.16 -13.49 21.28
CA ALA A 313 1.06 -12.55 21.40
C ALA A 313 1.32 -11.25 20.60
N ALA A 314 2.54 -10.72 20.64
CA ALA A 314 2.94 -9.58 19.81
C ALA A 314 2.91 -9.87 18.30
N TRP A 315 3.06 -11.12 17.91
CA TRP A 315 3.03 -11.56 16.51
C TRP A 315 1.62 -11.75 15.96
N ILE A 316 0.66 -12.16 16.81
CA ILE A 316 -0.72 -12.42 16.43
C ILE A 316 -1.61 -11.16 16.44
N LEU A 317 -1.22 -10.13 17.20
CA LEU A 317 -1.88 -8.82 17.23
C LEU A 317 -1.94 -8.16 15.83
#